data_AF-A0A6A9SG28-F1
#
_entry.id   AF-A0A6A9SG28-F1
#
_cell.length_a   1.000
_cell.length_b   1.000
_cell.length_c   1.000
_cell.angle_alpha   90.00
_cell.angle_beta   90.00
_cell.angle_gamma   90.00
#
_symmetry.space_group_name_H-M   'P 1'
#
loop_
_entity.id
_entity.type
_entity.pdbx_description
1 polymer ?
#
loop_
_entity_poly.entity_id
_entity_poly.type
_entity_poly.pdbx_seq_one_letter_code
_entity_poly.pdbx_strand_id
1 'polypeptide(L)'
;MNRRRFLGAAGVVGLGALAGCSGAVGSVAPPTVPEDRLAEGGWTKTDESEATVFEQRFGPVTVTAKSTTVTYEDEALAAEVSEKTLGQIDGTLALYSASHINFSPDLNNLPGGVGRAELLSEVRSAAEDQFEQRMRDTGLESVSKTGEAEFETASGASPGLTTFSAEYPVGTLEYEASGETFTIEAGAIEVAGDLAVWNEGDYVVVAGGAYPGENFATTSETSLSEAITVSVDVDLGLTPDEYRREVRGLMAATE
;
A
#
# COMPACT_ATOMS: atom_id res chain seq x y z
N MET A 1 20.70 10.98 -18.11
CA MET A 1 20.68 9.99 -17.01
C MET A 1 19.90 10.55 -15.81
N ASN A 2 18.57 10.64 -15.92
CA ASN A 2 17.68 10.82 -14.78
C ASN A 2 17.07 9.45 -14.48
N ARG A 3 17.74 8.68 -13.62
CA ARG A 3 17.20 7.42 -13.09
C ARG A 3 16.05 7.82 -12.16
N ARG A 4 14.81 7.62 -12.61
CA ARG A 4 13.63 7.79 -11.75
C ARG A 4 13.73 6.69 -10.71
N ARG A 5 14.21 7.06 -9.51
CA ARG A 5 14.20 6.17 -8.36
C ARG A 5 12.75 5.90 -8.03
N PHE A 6 12.31 4.71 -8.40
CA PHE A 6 11.06 4.17 -7.96
C PHE A 6 11.25 3.79 -6.49
N LEU A 7 10.49 4.46 -5.63
CA LEU A 7 10.41 4.22 -4.18
C LEU A 7 11.76 4.11 -3.46
N GLY A 8 12.69 4.97 -3.86
CA GLY A 8 13.95 5.18 -3.15
C GLY A 8 13.75 6.10 -1.95
N ALA A 9 13.46 5.51 -0.78
CA ALA A 9 13.78 6.09 0.53
C ALA A 9 13.28 7.54 0.75
N ALA A 10 11.97 7.74 0.72
CA ALA A 10 11.38 8.64 1.71
C ALA A 10 11.31 7.83 3.02
N GLY A 11 12.47 7.59 3.63
CA GLY A 11 12.48 7.14 5.02
C GLY A 11 11.60 8.13 5.77
N VAL A 12 10.56 7.61 6.42
CA VAL A 12 9.75 8.43 7.32
C VAL A 12 10.75 9.13 8.21
N VAL A 13 10.80 10.46 8.07
CA VAL A 13 11.59 11.32 8.92
C VAL A 13 11.20 10.93 10.33
N GLY A 14 12.12 10.26 11.02
CA GLY A 14 12.03 10.10 12.46
C GLY A 14 11.85 11.49 13.03
N LEU A 15 10.62 11.81 13.43
CA LEU A 15 10.36 12.98 14.24
C LEU A 15 11.03 12.69 15.57
N GLY A 16 12.24 13.21 15.69
CA GLY A 16 13.01 13.19 16.92
C GLY A 16 12.17 13.71 18.07
N ALA A 17 12.05 12.85 19.07
CA ALA A 17 11.98 13.17 20.50
C ALA A 17 11.26 14.47 20.88
N LEU A 18 9.96 14.35 21.13
CA LEU A 18 9.41 15.03 22.30
C LEU A 18 9.56 14.09 23.50
N ALA A 19 10.71 14.18 24.16
CA ALA A 19 10.86 13.73 25.52
C ALA A 19 9.84 14.50 26.39
N GLY A 20 8.76 13.83 26.77
CA GLY A 20 7.69 14.42 27.54
C GLY A 20 6.75 13.35 28.09
N CYS A 21 7.21 12.66 29.14
CA CYS A 21 6.40 11.89 30.08
C CYS A 21 5.61 10.69 29.50
N SER A 22 6.22 9.52 29.67
CA SER A 22 5.58 8.21 29.84
C SER A 22 4.22 8.26 30.55
N GLY A 23 3.15 8.32 29.75
CA GLY A 23 1.88 7.67 30.05
C GLY A 23 1.95 6.26 29.47
N ALA A 24 2.13 5.26 30.32
CA ALA A 24 2.28 3.87 29.93
C ALA A 24 0.97 3.30 29.35
N VAL A 25 0.76 3.53 28.07
CA VAL A 25 0.19 2.52 27.18
C VAL A 25 1.36 1.72 26.64
N GLY A 26 1.42 0.42 26.92
CA GLY A 26 2.51 -0.47 26.51
C GLY A 26 2.75 -0.49 25.00
N SER A 27 3.85 -1.11 24.57
CA SER A 27 4.06 -1.45 23.14
C SER A 27 2.87 -2.26 22.64
N VAL A 28 2.47 -2.03 21.39
CA VAL A 28 1.37 -2.78 20.76
C VAL A 28 1.99 -3.99 20.07
N ALA A 29 1.40 -5.17 20.23
CA ALA A 29 1.88 -6.34 19.51
C ALA A 29 1.75 -6.08 18.00
N PRO A 30 2.72 -6.50 17.17
CA PRO A 30 2.53 -6.46 15.72
C PRO A 30 1.40 -7.41 15.30
N PRO A 31 0.70 -7.12 14.20
CA PRO A 31 -0.31 -8.02 13.65
C PRO A 31 0.31 -9.35 13.24
N THR A 32 -0.47 -10.42 13.37
CA THR A 32 -0.11 -11.73 12.82
C THR A 32 -0.47 -11.73 11.35
N VAL A 33 0.52 -11.98 10.50
CA VAL A 33 0.37 -12.03 9.04
C VAL A 33 0.77 -13.41 8.53
N PRO A 34 0.29 -13.86 7.35
CA PRO A 34 0.63 -15.18 6.82
C PRO A 34 2.05 -15.20 6.24
N GLU A 35 3.07 -15.24 7.12
CA GLU A 35 4.49 -15.15 6.74
C GLU A 35 4.92 -16.20 5.70
N ASP A 36 4.42 -17.43 5.81
CA ASP A 36 4.71 -18.49 4.84
C ASP A 36 4.22 -18.12 3.43
N ARG A 37 3.01 -17.55 3.31
CA ARG A 37 2.46 -17.12 2.01
C ARG A 37 3.19 -15.91 1.45
N LEU A 38 3.57 -14.97 2.31
CA LEU A 38 4.38 -13.82 1.92
C LEU A 38 5.72 -14.28 1.34
N ALA A 39 6.41 -15.19 2.02
CA ALA A 39 7.69 -15.73 1.55
C ALA A 39 7.55 -16.54 0.25
N GLU A 40 6.52 -17.37 0.13
CA GLU A 40 6.23 -18.14 -1.10
C GLU A 40 5.84 -17.24 -2.29
N GLY A 41 5.17 -16.11 -2.02
CA GLY A 41 4.74 -15.12 -3.01
C GLY A 41 5.82 -14.12 -3.43
N GLY A 42 7.02 -14.16 -2.84
CA GLY A 42 8.10 -13.22 -3.18
C GLY A 42 8.06 -11.89 -2.43
N TRP A 43 7.26 -11.81 -1.37
CA TRP A 43 7.14 -10.63 -0.53
C TRP A 43 8.25 -10.56 0.53
N THR A 44 8.85 -9.39 0.67
CA THR A 44 9.87 -9.11 1.69
C THR A 44 9.36 -8.05 2.66
N LYS A 45 9.55 -8.26 3.97
CA LYS A 45 9.25 -7.24 4.98
C LYS A 45 10.23 -6.07 4.87
N THR A 46 9.73 -4.87 4.60
CA THR A 46 10.56 -3.67 4.42
C THR A 46 10.50 -2.70 5.59
N ASP A 47 9.41 -2.71 6.37
CA ASP A 47 9.24 -1.85 7.53
C ASP A 47 8.49 -2.53 8.68
N GLU A 48 8.84 -2.14 9.91
CA GLU A 48 8.03 -2.30 11.10
C GLU A 48 8.13 -1.02 11.93
N SER A 49 6.98 -0.43 12.25
CA SER A 49 6.94 0.87 12.93
C SER A 49 5.85 0.92 14.00
N GLU A 50 6.15 1.61 15.10
CA GLU A 50 5.20 1.94 16.16
C GLU A 50 4.87 3.43 16.15
N ALA A 51 3.60 3.80 16.29
CA ALA A 51 3.18 5.19 16.30
C ALA A 51 1.96 5.43 17.22
N THR A 52 1.83 6.66 17.74
CA THR A 52 0.54 7.13 18.26
C THR A 52 -0.26 7.66 17.07
N VAL A 53 -1.35 7.00 16.71
CA VAL A 53 -2.13 7.28 15.50
C VAL A 53 -3.42 8.05 15.77
N PHE A 54 -3.85 8.10 17.03
CA PHE A 54 -5.05 8.82 17.42
C PHE A 54 -4.89 9.35 18.85
N GLU A 55 -5.30 10.60 19.06
CA GLU A 55 -5.49 11.15 20.40
C GLU A 55 -6.64 12.15 20.35
N GLN A 56 -7.74 11.84 21.04
CA GLN A 56 -8.91 12.73 21.07
C GLN A 56 -9.57 12.73 22.45
N ARG A 57 -10.13 13.87 22.81
CA ARG A 57 -10.82 14.07 24.08
C ARG A 57 -12.33 14.02 23.90
N PHE A 58 -12.96 13.06 24.55
CA PHE A 58 -14.42 12.90 24.64
C PHE A 58 -14.88 13.27 26.06
N GLY A 59 -15.23 14.55 26.25
CA GLY A 59 -15.61 15.08 27.55
C GLY A 59 -14.46 14.97 28.58
N PRO A 60 -14.63 14.20 29.69
CA PRO A 60 -13.57 14.02 30.68
C PRO A 60 -12.54 12.93 30.31
N VAL A 61 -12.80 12.12 29.28
CA VAL A 61 -11.94 10.99 28.88
C VAL A 61 -11.08 11.39 27.68
N THR A 62 -9.78 11.12 27.76
CA THR A 62 -8.89 11.14 26.59
C THR A 62 -8.76 9.71 26.08
N VAL A 63 -9.03 9.52 24.79
CA VAL A 63 -8.81 8.28 24.06
C VAL A 63 -7.54 8.43 23.26
N THR A 64 -6.55 7.57 23.53
CA THR A 64 -5.30 7.49 22.77
C THR A 64 -5.24 6.14 22.07
N ALA A 65 -4.78 6.11 20.84
CA ALA A 65 -4.52 4.86 20.11
C ALA A 65 -3.07 4.80 19.65
N LYS A 66 -2.44 3.66 19.94
CA LYS A 66 -1.11 3.31 19.45
C LYS A 66 -1.23 2.21 18.42
N SER A 67 -0.39 2.25 17.40
CA SER A 67 -0.30 1.21 16.39
C SER A 67 1.07 0.59 16.33
N THR A 68 1.11 -0.67 15.93
CA THR A 68 2.29 -1.34 15.38
C THR A 68 1.93 -1.79 13.96
N THR A 69 2.70 -1.33 12.99
CA THR A 69 2.47 -1.57 11.56
C THR A 69 3.62 -2.38 11.00
N VAL A 70 3.32 -3.38 10.17
CA VAL A 70 4.29 -4.12 9.35
C VAL A 70 3.99 -3.86 7.88
N THR A 71 5.05 -3.77 7.08
CA THR A 71 4.95 -3.48 5.65
C THR A 71 5.79 -4.47 4.86
N TYR A 72 5.21 -4.96 3.76
CA TYR A 72 5.80 -5.92 2.85
C TYR A 72 5.73 -5.40 1.43
N GLU A 73 6.75 -5.71 0.64
CA GLU A 73 6.90 -5.32 -0.75
C GLU A 73 7.15 -6.56 -1.60
N ASP A 74 6.52 -6.60 -2.78
CA ASP A 74 6.75 -7.68 -3.76
C ASP A 74 8.04 -7.38 -4.54
N GLU A 75 9.17 -7.81 -3.96
CA GLU A 75 10.49 -7.63 -4.57
C GLU A 75 10.66 -8.51 -5.82
N ALA A 76 9.93 -9.63 -5.91
CA ALA A 76 9.96 -10.50 -7.08
C ALA A 76 9.34 -9.80 -8.29
N LEU A 77 8.15 -9.20 -8.12
CA LEU A 77 7.51 -8.38 -9.15
C LEU A 77 8.36 -7.17 -9.54
N ALA A 78 8.93 -6.47 -8.55
CA ALA A 78 9.83 -5.35 -8.81
C ALA A 78 11.04 -5.76 -9.66
N ALA A 79 11.66 -6.90 -9.34
CA ALA A 79 12.78 -7.44 -10.10
C ALA A 79 12.37 -7.86 -11.52
N GLU A 80 11.22 -8.49 -11.68
CA GLU A 80 10.70 -8.92 -12.99
C GLU A 80 10.45 -7.71 -13.91
N VAL A 81 9.80 -6.67 -13.41
CA VAL A 81 9.53 -5.46 -14.20
C VAL A 81 10.80 -4.66 -14.48
N SER A 82 11.71 -4.57 -13.51
CA SER A 82 13.03 -3.96 -13.74
C SER A 82 13.80 -4.71 -14.83
N GLU A 83 13.80 -6.04 -14.82
CA GLU A 83 14.42 -6.83 -15.89
C GLU A 83 13.75 -6.59 -17.26
N LYS A 84 12.42 -6.70 -17.33
CA LYS A 84 11.64 -6.49 -18.57
C LYS A 84 11.79 -5.10 -19.16
N THR A 85 12.03 -4.10 -18.32
CA THR A 85 12.18 -2.70 -18.73
C THR A 85 13.63 -2.24 -18.79
N LEU A 86 14.61 -3.16 -18.66
CA LEU A 86 16.04 -2.82 -18.64
C LEU A 86 16.40 -1.75 -17.58
N GLY A 87 15.73 -1.80 -16.43
CA GLY A 87 15.89 -0.90 -15.30
C GLY A 87 15.30 0.50 -15.51
N GLN A 88 14.44 0.68 -16.52
CA GLN A 88 13.74 1.95 -16.73
C GLN A 88 12.60 2.15 -15.74
N ILE A 89 11.94 1.06 -15.36
CA ILE A 89 10.98 1.01 -14.25
C ILE A 89 11.61 0.16 -13.16
N ASP A 90 11.99 0.79 -12.06
CA ASP A 90 12.57 0.08 -10.90
C ASP A 90 11.53 0.02 -9.76
N GLY A 91 11.86 -0.39 -8.52
CA GLY A 91 11.05 -0.19 -7.29
C GLY A 91 9.67 -0.88 -7.12
N THR A 92 8.97 -0.54 -6.02
CA THR A 92 7.84 -1.30 -5.43
C THR A 92 6.52 -1.20 -6.20
N LEU A 93 6.22 -2.20 -7.00
CA LEU A 93 4.97 -2.24 -7.78
C LEU A 93 3.78 -2.80 -7.01
N ALA A 94 4.04 -3.57 -5.95
CA ALA A 94 3.00 -4.05 -5.04
C ALA A 94 3.45 -3.98 -3.58
N LEU A 95 2.52 -3.61 -2.73
CA LEU A 95 2.68 -3.30 -1.32
C LEU A 95 1.55 -3.97 -0.54
N TYR A 96 1.87 -4.54 0.61
CA TYR A 96 0.91 -4.98 1.61
C TYR A 96 1.32 -4.46 2.99
N SER A 97 0.35 -3.96 3.75
CA SER A 97 0.59 -3.49 5.11
C SER A 97 -0.55 -3.91 6.03
N ALA A 98 -0.19 -4.24 7.27
CA ALA A 98 -1.10 -4.56 8.33
C ALA A 98 -0.72 -3.80 9.60
N SER A 99 -1.71 -3.39 10.39
CA SER A 99 -1.51 -2.70 11.66
C SER A 99 -2.43 -3.24 12.73
N HIS A 100 -1.88 -3.47 13.91
CA HIS A 100 -2.65 -3.56 15.15
C HIS A 100 -2.74 -2.19 15.78
N ILE A 101 -3.92 -1.79 16.20
CA ILE A 101 -4.18 -0.55 16.92
C ILE A 101 -4.80 -0.89 18.27
N ASN A 102 -4.15 -0.46 19.35
CA ASN A 102 -4.65 -0.59 20.70
C ASN A 102 -5.09 0.76 21.25
N PHE A 103 -6.27 0.80 21.87
CA PHE A 103 -6.87 2.01 22.44
C PHE A 103 -6.76 2.01 23.95
N SER A 104 -6.59 3.21 24.51
CA SER A 104 -6.67 3.45 25.94
C SER A 104 -7.63 4.61 26.22
N PRO A 105 -8.73 4.38 26.96
CA PRO A 105 -9.20 3.08 27.45
C PRO A 105 -9.58 2.12 26.32
N ASP A 106 -9.50 0.82 26.60
CA ASP A 106 -9.83 -0.25 25.66
C ASP A 106 -11.30 -0.13 25.17
N LEU A 107 -11.49 -0.25 23.85
CA LEU A 107 -12.77 -0.11 23.19
C LEU A 107 -13.77 -1.19 23.59
N ASN A 108 -13.29 -2.39 23.90
CA ASN A 108 -14.12 -3.50 24.34
C ASN A 108 -14.64 -3.29 25.77
N ASN A 109 -13.99 -2.41 26.53
CA ASN A 109 -14.32 -2.10 27.91
C ASN A 109 -15.11 -0.79 28.08
N LEU A 110 -15.58 -0.19 26.97
CA LEU A 110 -16.43 1.00 27.04
C LEU A 110 -17.80 0.68 27.67
N PRO A 111 -18.28 1.49 28.64
CA PRO A 111 -19.53 1.22 29.34
C PRO A 111 -20.72 1.12 28.36
N GLY A 112 -21.38 -0.04 28.32
CA GLY A 112 -22.54 -0.28 27.47
C GLY A 112 -22.25 -0.35 25.97
N GLY A 113 -20.98 -0.46 25.55
CA GLY A 113 -20.57 -0.52 24.14
C GLY A 113 -20.86 0.76 23.34
N VAL A 114 -21.27 1.83 24.02
CA VAL A 114 -21.65 3.11 23.41
C VAL A 114 -20.41 3.78 22.81
N GLY A 115 -20.49 4.20 21.54
CA GLY A 115 -19.41 4.90 20.86
C GLY A 115 -18.39 4.00 20.16
N ARG A 116 -18.49 2.66 20.28
CA ARG A 116 -17.57 1.74 19.59
C ARG A 116 -17.75 1.79 18.07
N ALA A 117 -18.99 1.79 17.59
CA ALA A 117 -19.28 1.85 16.16
C ALA A 117 -18.88 3.20 15.57
N GLU A 118 -19.15 4.29 16.30
CA GLU A 118 -18.76 5.64 15.94
C GLU A 118 -17.24 5.77 15.88
N LEU A 119 -16.51 5.28 16.89
CA LEU A 119 -15.06 5.34 16.88
C LEU A 119 -14.45 4.45 15.78
N LEU A 120 -14.98 3.24 15.55
CA LEU A 120 -14.54 2.41 14.42
C LEU A 120 -14.77 3.11 13.08
N SER A 121 -15.86 3.86 12.95
CA SER A 121 -16.12 4.69 11.78
C SER A 121 -15.09 5.82 11.65
N GLU A 122 -14.74 6.50 12.74
CA GLU A 122 -13.70 7.54 12.73
C GLU A 122 -12.33 6.98 12.39
N VAL A 123 -11.98 5.80 12.92
CA VAL A 123 -10.72 5.11 12.62
C VAL A 123 -10.69 4.69 11.15
N ARG A 124 -11.81 4.17 10.62
CA ARG A 124 -11.92 3.85 9.20
C ARG A 124 -11.74 5.08 8.32
N SER A 125 -12.42 6.19 8.62
CA SER A 125 -12.25 7.44 7.88
C SER A 125 -10.80 7.94 7.93
N ALA A 126 -10.18 7.94 9.11
CA ALA A 126 -8.78 8.34 9.26
C ALA A 126 -7.81 7.41 8.51
N ALA A 127 -8.08 6.10 8.49
CA ALA A 127 -7.30 5.13 7.75
C ALA A 127 -7.46 5.33 6.23
N GLU A 128 -8.67 5.61 5.74
CA GLU A 128 -8.95 5.93 4.34
C GLU A 128 -8.20 7.20 3.91
N ASP A 129 -8.31 8.28 4.68
CA ASP A 129 -7.62 9.55 4.42
C ASP A 129 -6.10 9.36 4.41
N GLN A 130 -5.55 8.61 5.36
CA GLN A 130 -4.12 8.35 5.45
C GLN A 130 -3.64 7.44 4.32
N PHE A 131 -4.43 6.45 3.91
CA PHE A 131 -4.11 5.59 2.79
C PHE A 131 -4.06 6.38 1.48
N GLU A 132 -5.08 7.21 1.24
CA GLU A 132 -5.14 8.11 0.09
C GLU A 132 -3.95 9.08 0.06
N GLN A 133 -3.59 9.66 1.21
CA GLN A 133 -2.43 10.54 1.34
C GLN A 133 -1.12 9.80 1.06
N ARG A 134 -0.93 8.58 1.58
CA ARG A 134 0.26 7.77 1.30
C ARG A 134 0.39 7.42 -0.19
N MET A 135 -0.71 7.11 -0.88
CA MET A 135 -0.70 6.90 -2.33
C MET A 135 -0.18 8.16 -3.06
N ARG A 136 -0.60 9.35 -2.64
CA ARG A 136 -0.09 10.61 -3.23
C ARG A 136 1.37 10.89 -2.89
N ASP A 137 1.75 10.70 -1.62
CA ASP A 137 3.11 10.96 -1.15
C ASP A 137 4.14 10.03 -1.78
N THR A 138 3.71 8.86 -2.25
CA THR A 138 4.53 7.90 -3.01
C THR A 138 4.63 8.23 -4.51
N GLY A 139 3.98 9.31 -4.95
CA GLY A 139 4.03 9.80 -6.33
C GLY A 139 2.92 9.26 -7.23
N LEU A 140 1.89 8.62 -6.68
CA LEU A 140 0.72 8.25 -7.46
C LEU A 140 -0.18 9.47 -7.69
N GLU A 141 -0.66 9.58 -8.91
CA GLU A 141 -1.55 10.63 -9.38
C GLU A 141 -3.00 10.14 -9.42
N SER A 142 -3.95 11.06 -9.61
CA SER A 142 -5.38 10.73 -9.81
C SER A 142 -6.03 9.84 -8.72
N VAL A 143 -5.46 9.82 -7.51
CA VAL A 143 -5.93 8.96 -6.40
C VAL A 143 -7.39 9.26 -6.07
N SER A 144 -8.24 8.24 -6.17
CA SER A 144 -9.67 8.33 -5.89
C SER A 144 -10.25 7.02 -5.35
N LYS A 145 -11.29 7.12 -4.52
CA LYS A 145 -12.09 5.98 -4.06
C LYS A 145 -13.02 5.52 -5.19
N THR A 146 -12.95 4.24 -5.55
CA THR A 146 -13.68 3.67 -6.69
C THR A 146 -14.74 2.64 -6.29
N GLY A 147 -14.67 2.08 -5.08
CA GLY A 147 -15.62 1.08 -4.64
C GLY A 147 -15.68 0.87 -3.14
N GLU A 148 -16.81 0.30 -2.71
CA GLU A 148 -16.99 -0.26 -1.37
C GLU A 148 -17.66 -1.62 -1.49
N ALA A 149 -17.20 -2.60 -0.72
CA ALA A 149 -17.74 -3.96 -0.71
C ALA A 149 -17.68 -4.55 0.69
N GLU A 150 -18.35 -5.68 0.91
CA GLU A 150 -18.08 -6.51 2.09
C GLU A 150 -16.82 -7.35 1.84
N PHE A 151 -16.04 -7.57 2.89
CA PHE A 151 -14.82 -8.39 2.88
C PHE A 151 -14.87 -9.38 4.02
N GLU A 152 -14.55 -10.64 3.75
CA GLU A 152 -14.56 -11.71 4.74
C GLU A 152 -13.12 -12.03 5.16
N THR A 153 -12.86 -11.99 6.47
CA THR A 153 -11.57 -12.41 7.04
C THR A 153 -11.59 -13.91 7.34
N ALA A 154 -10.40 -14.51 7.45
CA ALA A 154 -10.24 -15.91 7.83
C ALA A 154 -10.75 -16.20 9.26
N SER A 155 -10.72 -15.18 10.14
CA SER A 155 -11.31 -15.24 11.49
C SER A 155 -12.85 -15.20 11.49
N GLY A 156 -13.48 -14.91 10.34
CA GLY A 156 -14.93 -14.82 10.18
C GLY A 156 -15.51 -13.43 10.44
N ALA A 157 -14.68 -12.40 10.58
CA ALA A 157 -15.13 -11.01 10.57
C ALA A 157 -15.55 -10.59 9.15
N SER A 158 -16.49 -9.66 9.05
CA SER A 158 -16.97 -9.14 7.76
C SER A 158 -16.89 -7.61 7.69
N PRO A 159 -15.69 -6.99 7.69
CA PRO A 159 -15.58 -5.55 7.53
C PRO A 159 -15.97 -5.05 6.13
N GLY A 160 -16.16 -3.74 6.04
CA GLY A 160 -16.18 -3.06 4.74
C GLY A 160 -14.78 -3.00 4.14
N LEU A 161 -14.69 -3.26 2.84
CA LEU A 161 -13.55 -3.00 1.99
C LEU A 161 -13.76 -1.69 1.25
N THR A 162 -12.76 -0.83 1.28
CA THR A 162 -12.70 0.36 0.43
C THR A 162 -11.64 0.13 -0.65
N THR A 163 -12.03 0.32 -1.91
CA THR A 163 -11.12 0.23 -3.06
C THR A 163 -10.81 1.63 -3.58
N PHE A 164 -9.53 1.85 -3.88
CA PHE A 164 -8.97 3.05 -4.49
C PHE A 164 -8.38 2.72 -5.86
N SER A 165 -8.30 3.71 -6.73
CA SER A 165 -7.56 3.69 -7.98
C SER A 165 -6.66 4.92 -8.06
N ALA A 166 -5.50 4.77 -8.66
CA ALA A 166 -4.52 5.80 -8.88
C ALA A 166 -3.68 5.49 -10.14
N GLU A 167 -2.87 6.44 -10.57
CA GLU A 167 -2.00 6.31 -11.75
C GLU A 167 -0.54 6.48 -11.34
N TYR A 168 0.32 5.54 -11.72
CA TYR A 168 1.76 5.67 -11.59
C TYR A 168 2.34 6.29 -12.87
N PRO A 169 2.92 7.50 -12.83
CA PRO A 169 3.41 8.18 -14.02
C PRO A 169 4.77 7.62 -14.49
N VAL A 170 4.73 6.67 -15.43
CA VAL A 170 5.93 6.07 -16.05
C VAL A 170 6.71 7.13 -16.85
N GLY A 171 6.00 7.98 -17.59
CA GLY A 171 6.57 9.03 -18.43
C GLY A 171 7.32 8.48 -19.64
N THR A 172 8.53 8.99 -19.91
CA THR A 172 9.31 8.60 -21.08
C THR A 172 10.38 7.58 -20.70
N LEU A 173 10.39 6.42 -21.36
CA LEU A 173 11.40 5.38 -21.23
C LEU A 173 12.48 5.57 -22.29
N GLU A 174 13.75 5.51 -21.92
CA GLU A 174 14.88 5.71 -22.83
C GLU A 174 15.68 4.41 -23.01
N TYR A 175 15.80 3.95 -24.24
CA TYR A 175 16.52 2.72 -24.59
C TYR A 175 17.70 3.02 -25.51
N GLU A 176 18.83 2.37 -25.30
CA GLU A 176 19.98 2.45 -26.20
C GLU A 176 20.11 1.15 -26.99
N ALA A 177 20.07 1.24 -28.32
CA ALA A 177 20.32 0.11 -29.21
C ALA A 177 21.17 0.55 -30.41
N SER A 178 22.20 -0.23 -30.74
CA SER A 178 23.09 0.03 -31.89
C SER A 178 23.75 1.43 -31.92
N GLY A 179 23.89 2.09 -30.76
CA GLY A 179 24.46 3.44 -30.65
C GLY A 179 23.46 4.57 -30.87
N GLU A 180 22.16 4.26 -31.00
CA GLU A 180 21.06 5.22 -31.08
C GLU A 180 20.19 5.14 -29.82
N THR A 181 19.66 6.29 -29.39
CA THR A 181 18.73 6.38 -28.26
C THR A 181 17.29 6.43 -28.80
N PHE A 182 16.44 5.56 -28.27
CA PHE A 182 15.02 5.46 -28.58
C PHE A 182 14.23 5.89 -27.35
N THR A 183 13.19 6.69 -27.55
CA THR A 183 12.33 7.15 -26.45
C THR A 183 10.90 6.69 -26.65
N ILE A 184 10.31 6.10 -25.61
CA ILE A 184 8.93 5.62 -25.61
C ILE A 184 8.13 6.44 -24.62
N GLU A 185 7.06 7.07 -25.10
CA GLU A 185 6.03 7.67 -24.24
C GLU A 185 5.21 6.53 -23.62
N ALA A 186 5.55 6.16 -22.39
CA ALA A 186 4.96 5.03 -21.69
C ALA A 186 3.68 5.39 -20.90
N GLY A 187 3.32 6.68 -20.78
CA GLY A 187 2.09 7.06 -20.10
C GLY A 187 2.13 6.71 -18.61
N ALA A 188 1.10 6.01 -18.12
CA ALA A 188 0.95 5.64 -16.73
C ALA A 188 0.52 4.17 -16.57
N ILE A 189 0.79 3.59 -15.40
CA ILE A 189 0.29 2.28 -14.97
C ILE A 189 -0.84 2.50 -13.96
N GLU A 190 -2.04 1.96 -14.19
CA GLU A 190 -3.08 1.97 -13.17
C GLU A 190 -2.63 1.17 -11.93
N VAL A 191 -2.83 1.75 -10.76
CA VAL A 191 -2.59 1.15 -9.46
C VAL A 191 -3.93 1.06 -8.73
N ALA A 192 -4.31 -0.14 -8.34
CA ALA A 192 -5.44 -0.37 -7.46
C ALA A 192 -4.96 -0.47 -6.00
N GLY A 193 -5.79 -0.03 -5.06
CA GLY A 193 -5.55 -0.16 -3.63
C GLY A 193 -6.78 -0.67 -2.90
N ASP A 194 -6.61 -1.57 -1.94
CA ASP A 194 -7.69 -2.07 -1.10
C ASP A 194 -7.36 -1.80 0.38
N LEU A 195 -8.36 -1.41 1.17
CA LEU A 195 -8.23 -1.12 2.60
C LEU A 195 -9.43 -1.67 3.37
N ALA A 196 -9.16 -2.36 4.48
CA ALA A 196 -10.18 -2.84 5.41
C ALA A 196 -9.79 -2.53 6.86
N VAL A 197 -10.81 -2.23 7.68
CA VAL A 197 -10.65 -1.95 9.12
C VAL A 197 -11.66 -2.77 9.90
N TRP A 198 -11.21 -3.53 10.88
CA TRP A 198 -12.06 -4.35 11.74
C TRP A 198 -11.53 -4.45 13.16
N ASN A 199 -12.34 -5.00 14.05
CA ASN A 199 -11.93 -5.32 15.41
C ASN A 199 -11.66 -6.83 15.51
N GLU A 200 -10.49 -7.19 16.04
CA GLU A 200 -10.06 -8.56 16.27
C GLU A 200 -9.48 -8.65 17.69
N GLY A 201 -10.12 -9.44 18.54
CA GLY A 201 -9.78 -9.48 19.98
C GLY A 201 -9.73 -8.08 20.61
N ASP A 202 -8.59 -7.74 21.20
CA ASP A 202 -8.34 -6.47 21.90
C ASP A 202 -7.83 -5.35 20.97
N TYR A 203 -7.69 -5.63 19.67
CA TYR A 203 -7.11 -4.70 18.70
C TYR A 203 -8.11 -4.27 17.64
N VAL A 204 -7.87 -3.11 17.06
CA VAL A 204 -8.41 -2.77 15.75
C VAL A 204 -7.33 -3.11 14.73
N VAL A 205 -7.68 -3.94 13.76
CA VAL A 205 -6.80 -4.31 12.66
C VAL A 205 -7.09 -3.42 11.48
N VAL A 206 -6.04 -2.85 10.90
CA VAL A 206 -6.08 -2.15 9.62
C VAL A 206 -5.19 -2.92 8.67
N ALA A 207 -5.77 -3.47 7.60
CA ALA A 207 -4.99 -4.12 6.55
C ALA A 207 -5.30 -3.47 5.20
N GLY A 208 -4.28 -3.34 4.37
CA GLY A 208 -4.45 -2.84 3.03
C GLY A 208 -3.25 -3.15 2.15
N GLY A 209 -3.41 -2.91 0.86
CA GLY A 209 -2.34 -3.08 -0.10
C GLY A 209 -2.60 -2.28 -1.37
N ALA A 210 -1.53 -2.06 -2.12
CA ALA A 210 -1.55 -1.44 -3.44
C ALA A 210 -0.88 -2.39 -4.44
N TYR A 211 -1.43 -2.49 -5.64
CA TYR A 211 -0.98 -3.44 -6.66
C TYR A 211 -1.37 -2.95 -8.07
N PRO A 212 -0.77 -3.50 -9.14
CA PRO A 212 -1.16 -3.12 -10.50
C PRO A 212 -2.64 -3.37 -10.78
N GLY A 213 -3.36 -2.32 -11.16
CA GLY A 213 -4.80 -2.34 -11.46
C GLY A 213 -5.11 -2.81 -12.87
N GLU A 214 -4.16 -2.67 -13.79
CA GLU A 214 -4.27 -3.11 -15.18
C GLU A 214 -2.95 -3.73 -15.68
N ASN A 215 -3.01 -4.41 -16.84
CA ASN A 215 -1.78 -4.76 -17.55
C ASN A 215 -1.23 -3.54 -18.27
N PHE A 216 0.09 -3.35 -18.17
CA PHE A 216 0.77 -2.31 -18.91
C PHE A 216 1.31 -2.86 -20.23
N ALA A 217 0.68 -2.44 -21.33
CA ALA A 217 1.13 -2.75 -22.68
C ALA A 217 1.13 -1.50 -23.56
N THR A 218 2.26 -1.18 -24.18
CA THR A 218 2.41 -0.05 -25.09
C THR A 218 3.31 -0.39 -26.27
N THR A 219 3.01 0.19 -27.44
CA THR A 219 3.79 0.05 -28.66
C THR A 219 4.21 1.43 -29.13
N SER A 220 5.49 1.60 -29.44
CA SER A 220 6.02 2.83 -30.04
C SER A 220 6.74 2.52 -31.34
N GLU A 221 6.44 3.30 -32.37
CA GLU A 221 7.07 3.18 -33.68
C GLU A 221 7.93 4.41 -33.95
N THR A 222 9.19 4.19 -34.32
CA THR A 222 10.13 5.25 -34.72
C THR A 222 10.65 4.95 -36.12
N SER A 223 10.47 5.91 -37.02
CA SER A 223 11.05 5.85 -38.36
C SER A 223 12.51 6.26 -38.33
N LEU A 224 13.41 5.32 -38.63
CA LEU A 224 14.85 5.59 -38.78
C LEU A 224 15.20 6.14 -40.16
N SER A 225 14.40 5.82 -41.18
CA SER A 225 14.50 6.37 -42.53
C SER A 225 13.16 6.25 -43.28
N GLU A 226 13.08 6.78 -44.51
CA GLU A 226 11.89 6.62 -45.36
C GLU A 226 11.53 5.15 -45.67
N ALA A 227 12.47 4.22 -45.48
CA ALA A 227 12.27 2.79 -45.77
C ALA A 227 12.39 1.88 -44.54
N ILE A 228 12.72 2.42 -43.35
CA ILE A 228 12.98 1.63 -42.14
C ILE A 228 12.24 2.25 -40.96
N THR A 229 11.34 1.46 -40.38
CA THR A 229 10.64 1.75 -39.12
C THR A 229 10.99 0.68 -38.10
N VAL A 230 11.24 1.10 -36.86
CA VAL A 230 11.46 0.23 -35.72
C VAL A 230 10.25 0.36 -34.81
N SER A 231 9.63 -0.76 -34.46
CA SER A 231 8.62 -0.83 -33.40
C SER A 231 9.27 -1.38 -32.13
N VAL A 232 8.93 -0.79 -31.00
CA VAL A 232 9.24 -1.33 -29.68
C VAL A 232 7.93 -1.57 -28.95
N ASP A 233 7.70 -2.83 -28.63
CA ASP A 233 6.53 -3.30 -27.88
C ASP A 233 6.97 -3.60 -26.45
N VAL A 234 6.34 -2.95 -25.49
CA VAL A 234 6.54 -3.19 -24.06
C VAL A 234 5.24 -3.78 -23.53
N ASP A 235 5.29 -5.04 -23.10
CA ASP A 235 4.21 -5.70 -22.36
C ASP A 235 4.79 -6.25 -21.06
N LEU A 236 4.33 -5.72 -19.93
CA LEU A 236 4.82 -6.16 -18.63
C LEU A 236 4.18 -7.49 -18.20
N GLY A 237 3.10 -7.93 -18.84
CA GLY A 237 2.42 -9.18 -18.50
C GLY A 237 1.87 -9.20 -17.07
N LEU A 238 1.52 -8.03 -16.53
CA LEU A 238 0.94 -7.87 -15.20
C LEU A 238 -0.43 -8.56 -15.16
N THR A 239 -0.73 -9.21 -14.05
CA THR A 239 -1.98 -9.97 -13.84
C THR A 239 -2.83 -9.36 -12.70
N PRO A 240 -3.55 -8.25 -12.93
CA PRO A 240 -4.29 -7.51 -11.89
C PRO A 240 -5.23 -8.36 -11.03
N ASP A 241 -5.92 -9.32 -11.65
CA ASP A 241 -6.84 -10.19 -10.93
C ASP A 241 -6.12 -11.19 -10.00
N GLU A 242 -4.87 -11.55 -10.32
CA GLU A 242 -4.04 -12.39 -9.45
C GLU A 242 -3.50 -11.56 -8.29
N TYR A 243 -2.93 -10.38 -8.54
CA TYR A 243 -2.46 -9.49 -7.48
C TYR A 243 -3.58 -9.09 -6.53
N ARG A 244 -4.76 -8.73 -7.05
CA ARG A 244 -5.95 -8.45 -6.22
C ARG A 244 -6.28 -9.62 -5.31
N ARG A 245 -6.29 -10.84 -5.86
CA ARG A 245 -6.66 -12.04 -5.11
C ARG A 245 -5.61 -12.37 -4.05
N GLU A 246 -4.34 -12.20 -4.38
CA GLU A 246 -3.23 -12.39 -3.47
C GLU A 246 -3.28 -11.40 -2.31
N VAL A 247 -3.29 -10.09 -2.60
CA VAL A 247 -3.34 -9.02 -1.58
C VAL A 247 -4.57 -9.16 -0.69
N ARG A 248 -5.77 -9.40 -1.25
CA ARG A 248 -6.96 -9.66 -0.44
C ARG A 248 -6.85 -10.94 0.37
N GLY A 249 -6.16 -11.96 -0.14
CA GLY A 249 -5.86 -13.19 0.59
C GLY A 249 -4.92 -12.96 1.78
N LEU A 250 -3.94 -12.07 1.64
CA LEU A 250 -3.05 -11.64 2.72
C LEU A 250 -3.81 -10.85 3.78
N MET A 251 -4.62 -9.88 3.35
CA MET A 251 -5.51 -9.10 4.22
C MET A 251 -6.46 -10.00 5.01
N ALA A 252 -7.05 -11.02 4.36
CA ALA A 252 -8.04 -11.88 5.00
C ALA A 252 -7.41 -12.78 6.07
N ALA A 253 -6.15 -13.17 5.89
CA ALA A 253 -5.40 -13.99 6.84
C ALA A 253 -4.69 -13.17 7.93
N THR A 254 -4.92 -11.86 7.99
CA THR A 254 -4.35 -10.99 9.03
C THR A 254 -5.18 -11.09 10.31
N GLU A 255 -4.52 -11.19 11.46
CA GLU A 255 -5.14 -11.21 12.79
C GLU A 255 -4.49 -10.19 13.72
#